data_AF-A0A2X3G5E0-F1
#
_entry.id   AF-A0A2X3G5E0-F1
#
_cell.length_a   1.000
_cell.length_b   1.000
_cell.length_c   1.000
_cell.angle_alpha   90.00
_cell.angle_beta   90.00
_cell.angle_gamma   90.00
#
_symmetry.space_group_name_H-M   'P 1'
#
loop_
_entity.id
_entity.type
_entity.pdbx_description
1 polymer ?
#
loop_
_entity_poly.entity_id
_entity_poly.type
_entity_poly.pdbx_seq_one_letter_code
_entity_poly.pdbx_strand_id
1 'polypeptide(L)'
;MLGIGGGKTLDTAKALAHFMNVPVAIAPTIASTDAPCSALSVIYTDEGEFDSYLMLPRNPNMVIVDTQIVAGAPARLLAAGIGDALATWFEARACSRSGATTMAGGKCTQAALALAELCYNTLLEEGEKAMLAAEQHVVTPALERVVEAKHLSERRGFRKRWSRGGARDS
;
A
#
# COMPACT_ATOMS: atom_id res chain seq x y z
N MET A 1 6.16 0.01 -18.68
CA MET A 1 6.64 1.06 -17.75
C MET A 1 7.28 0.42 -16.55
N LEU A 2 8.41 0.93 -16.06
CA LEU A 2 9.04 0.51 -14.81
C LEU A 2 9.23 1.73 -13.91
N GLY A 3 8.62 1.74 -12.73
CA GLY A 3 8.80 2.78 -11.71
C GLY A 3 9.64 2.27 -10.56
N ILE A 4 10.74 2.97 -10.24
CA ILE A 4 11.65 2.60 -9.13
C ILE A 4 11.78 3.79 -8.20
N GLY A 5 11.43 3.64 -6.93
CA GLY A 5 11.54 4.73 -5.95
C GLY A 5 10.49 4.70 -4.84
N GLY A 6 10.17 5.89 -4.32
CA GLY A 6 9.10 6.10 -3.33
C GLY A 6 7.74 6.44 -3.96
N GLY A 7 6.74 6.72 -3.12
CA GLY A 7 5.33 6.86 -3.53
C GLY A 7 5.09 7.76 -4.75
N LYS A 8 5.63 8.99 -4.77
CA LYS A 8 5.47 9.93 -5.90
C LYS A 8 5.96 9.36 -7.23
N THR A 9 7.11 8.69 -7.23
CA THR A 9 7.67 8.04 -8.42
C THR A 9 6.78 6.90 -8.89
N LEU A 10 6.29 6.08 -7.96
CA LEU A 10 5.44 4.93 -8.29
C LEU A 10 4.08 5.39 -8.84
N ASP A 11 3.47 6.42 -8.24
CA ASP A 11 2.21 7.00 -8.72
C ASP A 11 2.36 7.64 -10.10
N THR A 12 3.46 8.35 -10.34
CA THR A 12 3.77 8.89 -11.66
C THR A 12 3.90 7.78 -12.71
N ALA A 13 4.63 6.70 -12.38
CA ALA A 13 4.80 5.57 -13.29
C ALA A 13 3.48 4.86 -13.61
N LYS A 14 2.61 4.68 -12.60
CA LYS A 14 1.27 4.10 -12.77
C LYS A 14 0.37 5.00 -13.63
N ALA A 15 0.31 6.30 -13.35
CA ALA A 15 -0.50 7.25 -14.10
C ALA A 15 -0.04 7.32 -15.57
N LEU A 16 1.27 7.43 -15.80
CA LEU A 16 1.82 7.46 -17.15
C LEU A 16 1.55 6.15 -17.91
N ALA A 17 1.72 5.00 -17.26
CA ALA A 17 1.43 3.70 -17.88
C ALA A 17 -0.05 3.54 -18.24
N HIS A 18 -0.94 4.09 -17.42
CA HIS A 18 -2.38 4.12 -17.69
C HIS A 18 -2.68 4.95 -18.94
N PHE A 19 -2.19 6.18 -19.03
CA PHE A 19 -2.42 7.04 -20.20
C PHE A 19 -1.78 6.49 -21.48
N MET A 20 -0.64 5.82 -21.36
CA MET A 20 0.04 5.17 -22.49
C MET A 20 -0.53 3.78 -22.84
N ASN A 21 -1.48 3.27 -22.05
CA ASN A 21 -2.05 1.92 -22.19
C ASN A 21 -0.99 0.80 -22.27
N VAL A 22 0.03 0.87 -21.42
CA VAL A 22 1.12 -0.13 -21.34
C VAL A 22 1.15 -0.81 -19.97
N PRO A 23 1.67 -2.05 -19.87
CA PRO A 23 1.90 -2.69 -18.58
C PRO A 23 2.83 -1.88 -17.67
N VAL A 24 2.60 -1.93 -16.36
CA VAL A 24 3.45 -1.29 -15.35
C VAL A 24 3.98 -2.29 -14.33
N ALA A 25 5.29 -2.24 -14.12
CA ALA A 25 5.98 -2.86 -13.00
C ALA A 25 6.46 -1.74 -12.06
N ILE A 26 6.40 -1.99 -10.76
CA ILE A 26 6.88 -1.06 -9.74
C ILE A 26 7.86 -1.74 -8.80
N ALA A 27 8.92 -1.03 -8.44
CA ALA A 27 9.95 -1.47 -7.52
C ALA A 27 10.11 -0.43 -6.40
N PRO A 28 9.35 -0.54 -5.29
CA PRO A 28 9.52 0.35 -4.16
C PRO A 28 10.92 0.22 -3.56
N THR A 29 11.61 1.34 -3.37
CA THR A 29 12.90 1.40 -2.67
C THR A 29 12.73 1.64 -1.17
N ILE A 30 11.51 1.98 -0.74
CA ILE A 30 11.16 2.25 0.65
C ILE A 30 9.84 1.56 0.97
N ALA A 31 9.73 1.04 2.19
CA ALA A 31 8.50 0.40 2.67
C ALA A 31 7.65 1.37 3.51
N SER A 32 7.38 2.61 3.03
CA SER A 32 6.66 3.63 3.82
C SER A 32 5.14 3.67 3.70
N THR A 33 4.57 3.23 2.59
CA THR A 33 3.10 3.25 2.36
C THR A 33 2.65 2.01 1.62
N ASP A 34 1.39 1.63 1.76
CA ASP A 34 0.75 0.53 1.05
C ASP A 34 0.57 0.78 -0.47
N ALA A 35 0.68 2.05 -0.90
CA ALA A 35 0.51 2.52 -2.28
C ALA A 35 0.97 1.58 -3.42
N PRO A 36 2.13 0.89 -3.42
CA PRO A 36 2.56 0.03 -4.51
C PRO A 36 1.45 -0.89 -5.07
N CYS A 37 0.76 -1.65 -4.24
CA CYS A 37 -0.15 -2.68 -4.73
C CYS A 37 -1.49 -2.14 -5.23
N SER A 38 -1.82 -0.87 -4.96
CA SER A 38 -3.14 -0.30 -5.23
C SER A 38 -3.38 0.10 -6.70
N ALA A 39 -4.64 -0.01 -7.14
CA ALA A 39 -5.16 0.55 -8.39
C ALA A 39 -5.53 2.04 -8.23
N LEU A 40 -4.65 2.80 -7.60
CA LEU A 40 -4.78 4.23 -7.37
C LEU A 40 -3.43 4.90 -7.67
N SER A 41 -3.49 6.12 -8.18
CA SER A 41 -2.38 7.07 -8.10
C SER A 41 -2.84 8.37 -7.45
N VAL A 42 -1.99 8.91 -6.58
CA VAL A 42 -2.17 10.28 -6.09
C VAL A 42 -1.58 11.23 -7.12
N ILE A 43 -2.39 12.18 -7.59
CA ILE A 43 -1.93 13.28 -8.42
C ILE A 43 -1.53 14.42 -7.50
N TYR A 44 -0.38 15.02 -7.82
CA TYR A 44 0.20 16.11 -7.07
C TYR A 44 0.23 17.38 -7.92
N THR A 45 0.15 18.54 -7.28
CA THR A 45 0.43 19.83 -7.94
C THR A 45 1.92 19.94 -8.27
N ASP A 46 2.30 20.95 -9.07
CA ASP A 46 3.70 21.23 -9.38
C ASP A 46 4.53 21.59 -8.13
N GLU A 47 3.87 22.15 -7.11
CA GLU A 47 4.41 22.43 -5.78
C GLU A 47 4.52 21.17 -4.89
N GLY A 48 3.99 20.04 -5.36
CA GLY A 48 4.08 18.74 -4.70
C GLY A 48 3.02 18.49 -3.63
N GLU A 49 1.96 19.31 -3.60
CA GLU A 49 0.79 19.14 -2.73
C GLU A 49 -0.19 18.11 -3.30
N PHE A 50 -1.06 17.55 -2.46
CA PHE A 50 -2.13 16.68 -2.93
C PHE A 50 -3.10 17.47 -3.81
N ASP A 51 -3.38 16.97 -5.01
CA ASP A 51 -4.40 17.52 -5.90
C ASP A 51 -5.63 16.60 -5.93
N SER A 52 -5.45 15.39 -6.46
CA SER A 52 -6.59 14.50 -6.75
C SER A 52 -6.20 13.02 -6.73
N TYR A 53 -7.22 12.16 -6.74
CA TYR A 53 -7.07 10.72 -6.84
C TYR A 53 -7.37 10.24 -8.27
N LEU A 54 -6.42 9.59 -8.91
CA LEU A 54 -6.62 8.89 -10.17
C LEU A 54 -6.93 7.41 -9.90
N MET A 55 -8.18 7.02 -10.14
CA MET A 55 -8.60 5.61 -10.05
C MET A 55 -8.15 4.87 -11.30
N LEU A 56 -7.35 3.81 -11.12
CA LEU A 56 -6.84 3.01 -12.22
C LEU A 56 -7.77 1.81 -12.47
N PRO A 57 -7.99 1.40 -13.73
CA PRO A 57 -8.84 0.26 -14.03
C PRO A 57 -8.22 -1.08 -13.62
N ARG A 58 -6.92 -1.12 -13.33
CA ARG A 58 -6.15 -2.32 -12.99
C ARG A 58 -5.04 -1.98 -12.00
N ASN A 59 -4.71 -2.92 -11.12
CA ASN A 59 -3.51 -2.87 -10.30
C ASN A 59 -2.25 -3.00 -11.18
N PRO A 60 -1.05 -2.63 -10.67
CA PRO A 60 0.20 -2.89 -11.38
C PRO A 60 0.36 -4.35 -11.77
N ASN A 61 0.99 -4.60 -12.93
CA ASN A 61 1.22 -5.94 -13.43
C ASN A 61 2.23 -6.71 -12.57
N MET A 62 3.17 -5.99 -11.94
CA MET A 62 4.20 -6.57 -11.09
C MET A 62 4.63 -5.59 -10.00
N VAL A 63 4.88 -6.10 -8.80
CA VAL A 63 5.50 -5.39 -7.68
C VAL A 63 6.75 -6.17 -7.29
N ILE A 64 7.90 -5.50 -7.29
CA ILE A 64 9.22 -6.10 -6.99
C ILE A 64 9.79 -5.39 -5.78
N VAL A 65 9.87 -6.06 -4.65
CA VAL A 65 10.43 -5.47 -3.44
C VAL A 65 11.78 -6.12 -3.18
N ASP A 66 12.85 -5.34 -3.27
CA ASP A 66 14.19 -5.77 -2.86
C ASP A 66 14.39 -5.39 -1.40
N THR A 67 14.43 -6.39 -0.52
CA THR A 67 14.53 -6.19 0.92
C THR A 67 15.90 -5.70 1.38
N GLN A 68 16.96 -5.89 0.59
CA GLN A 68 18.26 -5.28 0.87
C GLN A 68 18.18 -3.77 0.68
N ILE A 69 17.50 -3.31 -0.39
CA ILE A 69 17.25 -1.89 -0.62
C ILE A 69 16.36 -1.32 0.49
N VAL A 70 15.29 -2.03 0.86
CA VAL A 70 14.40 -1.59 1.95
C VAL A 70 15.13 -1.51 3.30
N ALA A 71 15.97 -2.50 3.63
CA ALA A 71 16.79 -2.48 4.86
C ALA A 71 17.77 -1.31 4.88
N GLY A 72 18.32 -0.94 3.71
CA GLY A 72 19.22 0.21 3.55
C GLY A 72 18.53 1.58 3.65
N ALA A 73 17.19 1.64 3.64
CA ALA A 73 16.46 2.89 3.77
C ALA A 73 16.38 3.38 5.23
N PRO A 74 16.11 4.67 5.48
CA PRO A 74 15.89 5.18 6.83
C PRO A 74 14.77 4.43 7.56
N ALA A 75 15.08 3.83 8.73
CA ALA A 75 14.15 2.98 9.49
C ALA A 75 12.81 3.66 9.83
N ARG A 76 12.79 5.01 9.98
CA ARG A 76 11.55 5.79 10.15
C ARG A 76 10.53 5.55 9.04
N LEU A 77 10.99 5.29 7.81
CA LEU A 77 10.10 4.99 6.69
C LEU A 77 9.45 3.62 6.85
N LEU A 78 10.18 2.61 7.35
CA LEU A 78 9.56 1.34 7.71
C LEU A 78 8.54 1.51 8.84
N ALA A 79 8.87 2.29 9.88
CA ALA A 79 7.93 2.58 10.97
C ALA A 79 6.63 3.22 10.47
N ALA A 80 6.73 4.18 9.53
CA ALA A 80 5.56 4.77 8.89
C ALA A 80 4.71 3.72 8.15
N GLY A 81 5.36 2.79 7.43
CA GLY A 81 4.67 1.71 6.74
C GLY A 81 4.04 0.66 7.66
N ILE A 82 4.64 0.39 8.81
CA ILE A 82 4.04 -0.46 9.86
C ILE A 82 2.78 0.24 10.41
N GLY A 83 2.84 1.55 10.67
CA GLY A 83 1.67 2.32 11.12
C GLY A 83 0.51 2.28 10.13
N ASP A 84 0.81 2.43 8.84
CA ASP A 84 -0.15 2.33 7.74
C ASP A 84 -0.81 0.93 7.69
N ALA A 85 0.01 -0.12 7.73
CA ALA A 85 -0.46 -1.51 7.67
C ALA A 85 -1.25 -1.95 8.92
N LEU A 86 -0.95 -1.38 10.10
CA LEU A 86 -1.73 -1.62 11.32
C LEU A 86 -3.19 -1.16 11.18
N ALA A 87 -3.43 -0.05 10.47
CA ALA A 87 -4.78 0.47 10.27
C ALA A 87 -5.65 -0.47 9.41
N THR A 88 -5.04 -1.20 8.47
CA THR A 88 -5.69 -2.08 7.50
C THR A 88 -6.68 -3.05 8.14
N TRP A 89 -6.28 -3.75 9.21
CA TRP A 89 -7.17 -4.71 9.90
C TRP A 89 -8.41 -4.07 10.49
N PHE A 90 -8.24 -2.96 11.21
CA PHE A 90 -9.35 -2.28 11.86
C PHE A 90 -10.32 -1.70 10.84
N GLU A 91 -9.80 -1.14 9.75
CA GLU A 91 -10.63 -0.68 8.65
C GLU A 91 -11.37 -1.82 7.96
N ALA A 92 -10.72 -2.97 7.73
CA ALA A 92 -11.29 -4.14 7.08
C ALA A 92 -12.40 -4.78 7.90
N ARG A 93 -12.14 -4.95 9.19
CA ARG A 93 -13.12 -5.43 10.16
C ARG A 93 -14.33 -4.49 10.25
N ALA A 94 -14.11 -3.17 10.29
CA ALA A 94 -15.20 -2.19 10.31
C ALA A 94 -16.00 -2.19 9.00
N CYS A 95 -15.34 -2.27 7.84
CA CYS A 95 -15.99 -2.35 6.52
C CYS A 95 -16.84 -3.62 6.38
N SER A 96 -16.31 -4.77 6.85
CA SER A 96 -17.01 -6.05 6.86
C SER A 96 -18.25 -6.00 7.76
N ARG A 97 -18.11 -5.52 9.00
CA ARG A 97 -19.22 -5.43 9.97
C ARG A 97 -20.34 -4.46 9.56
N SER A 98 -19.98 -3.35 8.92
CA SER A 98 -20.95 -2.37 8.42
C SER A 98 -21.61 -2.77 7.10
N GLY A 99 -21.09 -3.82 6.44
CA GLY A 99 -21.48 -4.17 5.08
C GLY A 99 -21.19 -3.06 4.06
N ALA A 100 -20.20 -2.19 4.31
CA ALA A 100 -19.84 -1.11 3.39
C ALA A 100 -19.22 -1.66 2.08
N THR A 101 -19.31 -0.88 1.01
CA THR A 101 -18.69 -1.21 -0.28
C THR A 101 -17.21 -0.84 -0.25
N THR A 102 -16.35 -1.77 -0.66
CA THR A 102 -14.90 -1.57 -0.77
C THR A 102 -14.55 -0.79 -2.05
N MET A 103 -13.32 -0.31 -2.15
CA MET A 103 -12.81 0.32 -3.36
C MET A 103 -12.70 -0.63 -4.56
N ALA A 104 -12.76 -1.95 -4.33
CA ALA A 104 -12.90 -2.94 -5.39
C ALA A 104 -14.33 -3.00 -5.98
N GLY A 105 -15.27 -2.18 -5.48
CA GLY A 105 -16.64 -2.10 -5.99
C GLY A 105 -17.61 -3.15 -5.42
N GLY A 106 -17.17 -3.95 -4.44
CA GLY A 106 -17.96 -5.04 -3.85
C GLY A 106 -17.97 -5.05 -2.32
N LYS A 107 -18.48 -6.12 -1.72
CA LYS A 107 -18.36 -6.34 -0.27
C LYS A 107 -16.96 -6.87 0.08
N CYS A 108 -16.56 -6.69 1.34
CA CYS A 108 -15.33 -7.29 1.84
C CYS A 108 -15.42 -8.82 1.74
N THR A 109 -14.44 -9.44 1.09
CA THR A 109 -14.38 -10.91 0.97
C THR A 109 -13.76 -11.51 2.22
N GLN A 110 -14.10 -12.78 2.52
CA GLN A 110 -13.47 -13.51 3.64
C GLN A 110 -11.96 -13.62 3.46
N ALA A 111 -11.49 -13.78 2.22
CA ALA A 111 -10.06 -13.79 1.90
C ALA A 111 -9.37 -12.47 2.23
N ALA A 112 -9.99 -11.32 1.88
CA ALA A 112 -9.44 -10.01 2.21
C ALA A 112 -9.39 -9.78 3.73
N LEU A 113 -10.43 -10.23 4.46
CA LEU A 113 -10.48 -10.11 5.91
C LEU A 113 -9.39 -10.96 6.59
N ALA A 114 -9.22 -12.21 6.16
CA ALA A 114 -8.19 -13.11 6.70
C ALA A 114 -6.77 -12.60 6.42
N LEU A 115 -6.52 -12.00 5.24
CA LEU A 115 -5.24 -11.38 4.90
C LEU A 115 -4.96 -10.12 5.73
N ALA A 116 -5.99 -9.34 6.05
CA ALA A 116 -5.85 -8.17 6.91
C ALA A 116 -5.54 -8.59 8.37
N GLU A 117 -6.18 -9.66 8.86
CA GLU A 117 -5.89 -10.23 10.18
C GLU A 117 -4.48 -10.82 10.26
N LEU A 118 -4.06 -11.58 9.23
CA LEU A 118 -2.71 -12.13 9.14
C LEU A 118 -1.66 -11.02 9.20
N CYS A 119 -1.84 -9.95 8.42
CA CYS A 119 -0.93 -8.80 8.45
C CYS A 119 -0.84 -8.21 9.85
N TYR A 120 -1.98 -7.95 10.50
CA TYR A 120 -1.99 -7.44 11.87
C TYR A 120 -1.20 -8.32 12.84
N ASN A 121 -1.43 -9.64 12.81
CA ASN A 121 -0.72 -10.57 13.69
C ASN A 121 0.79 -10.62 13.38
N THR A 122 1.18 -10.64 12.10
CA THR A 122 2.59 -10.59 11.69
C THR A 122 3.27 -9.30 12.18
N LEU A 123 2.60 -8.15 12.10
CA LEU A 123 3.14 -6.89 12.61
C LEU A 123 3.34 -6.91 14.13
N LEU A 124 2.42 -7.53 14.89
CA LEU A 124 2.58 -7.68 16.34
C LEU A 124 3.73 -8.63 16.72
N GLU A 125 3.90 -9.71 15.97
CA GLU A 125 4.90 -10.74 16.28
C GLU A 125 6.32 -10.38 15.82
N GLU A 126 6.44 -9.68 14.69
CA GLU A 126 7.71 -9.45 14.00
C GLU A 126 8.09 -7.96 13.88
N GLY A 127 7.17 -7.03 14.15
CA GLY A 127 7.37 -5.60 13.93
C GLY A 127 8.58 -5.03 14.66
N GLU A 128 8.76 -5.36 15.95
CA GLU A 128 9.91 -4.90 16.74
C GLU A 128 11.24 -5.43 16.18
N LYS A 129 11.29 -6.72 15.83
CA LYS A 129 12.49 -7.35 15.26
C LYS A 129 12.83 -6.78 13.88
N ALA A 130 11.81 -6.50 13.07
CA ALA A 130 11.97 -5.86 11.77
C ALA A 130 12.50 -4.43 11.91
N MET A 131 12.05 -3.67 12.92
CA MET A 131 12.56 -2.33 13.20
C MET A 131 14.03 -2.37 13.61
N LEU A 132 14.42 -3.26 14.52
CA LEU A 132 15.83 -3.45 14.89
C LEU A 132 16.70 -3.84 13.68
N ALA A 133 16.19 -4.72 12.81
CA ALA A 133 16.88 -5.12 11.59
C ALA A 133 17.06 -3.93 10.62
N ALA A 134 16.03 -3.09 10.46
CA ALA A 134 16.10 -1.90 9.61
C ALA A 134 17.04 -0.82 10.16
N GLU A 135 17.08 -0.62 11.49
CA GLU A 135 18.02 0.29 12.15
C GLU A 135 19.48 -0.14 11.98
N GLN A 136 19.72 -1.45 11.89
CA GLN A 136 21.03 -2.04 11.66
C GLN A 136 21.35 -2.27 10.17
N HIS A 137 20.43 -1.90 9.26
CA HIS A 137 20.55 -2.13 7.83
C HIS A 137 20.83 -3.59 7.43
N VAL A 138 20.22 -4.54 8.15
CA VAL A 138 20.35 -5.98 7.89
C VAL A 138 19.03 -6.60 7.48
N VAL A 139 19.09 -7.55 6.54
CA VAL A 139 17.92 -8.33 6.16
C VAL A 139 17.79 -9.53 7.10
N THR A 140 16.62 -9.64 7.73
CA THR A 140 16.26 -10.77 8.60
C THR A 140 14.92 -11.36 8.14
N PRO A 141 14.60 -12.61 8.52
CA PRO A 141 13.28 -13.17 8.28
C PRO A 141 12.14 -12.32 8.84
N ALA A 142 12.36 -11.61 9.96
CA ALA A 142 11.37 -10.70 10.52
C ALA A 142 11.12 -9.49 9.60
N LEU A 143 12.18 -8.90 9.05
CA LEU A 143 12.06 -7.80 8.09
C LEU A 143 11.30 -8.26 6.83
N GLU A 144 11.67 -9.40 6.26
CA GLU A 144 11.00 -10.01 5.10
C GLU A 144 9.50 -10.20 5.35
N ARG A 145 9.12 -10.78 6.50
CA ARG A 145 7.72 -10.99 6.87
C ARG A 145 6.94 -9.70 7.01
N VAL A 146 7.53 -8.66 7.60
CA VAL A 146 6.88 -7.35 7.75
C VAL A 146 6.72 -6.67 6.39
N VAL A 147 7.74 -6.75 5.53
CA VAL A 147 7.67 -6.23 4.16
C VAL A 147 6.61 -6.98 3.35
N GLU A 148 6.54 -8.31 3.45
CA GLU A 148 5.51 -9.12 2.81
C GLU A 148 4.11 -8.77 3.31
N ALA A 149 3.89 -8.82 4.64
CA ALA A 149 2.60 -8.59 5.27
C ALA A 149 1.98 -7.27 4.79
N LYS A 150 2.79 -6.22 4.69
CA LYS A 150 2.38 -4.92 4.19
C LYS A 150 1.88 -4.96 2.74
N HIS A 151 2.61 -5.62 1.84
CA HIS A 151 2.27 -5.62 0.40
C HIS A 151 1.20 -6.68 0.05
N LEU A 152 1.09 -7.75 0.85
CA LEU A 152 0.22 -8.89 0.58
C LEU A 152 -1.26 -8.59 0.88
N SER A 153 -1.56 -7.85 1.95
CA SER A 153 -2.95 -7.52 2.33
C SER A 153 -3.70 -6.74 1.26
N GLU A 154 -2.98 -5.98 0.43
CA GLU A 154 -3.56 -5.14 -0.59
C GLU A 154 -3.82 -5.83 -1.93
N ARG A 155 -3.11 -6.93 -2.22
CA ARG A 155 -3.20 -7.62 -3.51
C ARG A 155 -4.61 -8.14 -3.82
N ARG A 156 -5.52 -8.12 -2.82
CA ARG A 156 -6.94 -8.50 -2.96
C ARG A 156 -7.94 -7.42 -2.50
N GLY A 157 -7.66 -6.15 -2.81
CA GLY A 157 -8.73 -5.14 -2.97
C GLY A 157 -9.31 -4.60 -1.65
N PHE A 158 -8.45 -4.35 -0.67
CA PHE A 158 -8.85 -3.72 0.56
C PHE A 158 -8.54 -2.21 0.55
N ARG A 159 -9.58 -1.38 0.40
CA ARG A 159 -9.59 0.02 0.85
C ARG A 159 -11.03 0.52 0.99
N LYS A 160 -11.29 1.44 1.92
CA LYS A 160 -12.59 2.13 2.06
C LYS A 160 -12.69 3.29 1.05
N ARG A 161 -13.86 3.45 0.41
CA ARG A 161 -14.20 4.70 -0.28
C ARG A 161 -14.55 5.75 0.78
N TRP A 162 -13.67 6.71 1.04
CA TRP A 162 -14.04 7.91 1.78
C TRP A 162 -14.93 8.78 0.88
N SER A 163 -16.24 8.50 0.92
CA SER A 163 -17.24 9.44 0.42
C SER A 163 -17.40 10.54 1.47
N ARG A 164 -16.73 11.69 1.28
CA ARG A 164 -17.20 12.94 1.89
C ARG A 164 -18.61 13.19 1.39
N GLY A 165 -19.60 12.94 2.24
CA GLY A 165 -20.97 13.36 1.97
C GLY A 165 -21.04 14.88 1.95
N GLY A 166 -21.67 15.44 0.92
CA GLY A 166 -22.15 16.82 0.91
C GLY A 166 -21.46 17.76 -0.07
N ALA A 167 -21.81 17.63 -1.36
CA ALA A 167 -22.15 18.79 -2.16
C ALA A 167 -23.30 18.36 -3.08
N ARG A 168 -24.50 18.90 -2.77
CA ARG A 168 -25.53 19.10 -3.79
C ARG A 168 -24.89 19.94 -4.89
N ASP A 169 -25.19 19.65 -6.15
CA ASP A 169 -25.67 20.66 -7.10
C ASP A 169 -26.24 19.99 -8.36
N SER A 170 -27.47 20.45 -8.66
CA SER A 170 -28.29 20.36 -9.89
C SER A 170 -28.57 19.01 -10.53
#